data_AF-A0A9D1JVK2-F1
#
_entry.id   AF-A0A9D1JVK2-F1
#
_cell.length_a   1.000
_cell.length_b   1.000
_cell.length_c   1.000
_cell.angle_alpha   90.00
_cell.angle_beta   90.00
_cell.angle_gamma   90.00
#
_symmetry.space_group_name_H-M   'P 1'
#
loop_
_entity.id
_entity.type
_entity.pdbx_description
1 polymer ?
#
loop_
_entity_poly.entity_id
_entity_poly.type
_entity_poly.pdbx_seq_one_letter_code
_entity_poly.pdbx_strand_id
1 'polypeptide(L)' 'MLVEEIRLVNRAKLILIKMRGMSEGEAHRFIVRSAMDRCVRKRAVAQEIIDYHEKYEEKRGSTRNAEGNSHRP' A
#
# COMPACT_ATOMS: atom_id res chain seq x y z
N MET A 1 10.13 3.29 -19.98
CA MET A 1 10.89 3.99 -18.91
C MET A 1 10.06 4.96 -18.08
N LEU A 2 9.20 5.85 -18.63
CA LEU A 2 8.27 6.69 -17.82
C LEU A 2 6.91 6.05 -17.52
N VAL A 3 6.38 5.23 -18.45
CA VAL A 3 5.05 4.61 -18.33
C VAL A 3 4.93 3.71 -17.10
N GLU A 4 5.98 2.95 -16.78
CA GLU A 4 5.98 2.05 -15.61
C GLU A 4 5.95 2.82 -14.29
N GLU A 5 6.69 3.92 -14.20
CA GLU A 5 6.71 4.74 -12.99
C GLU A 5 5.33 5.36 -12.72
N ILE A 6 4.67 5.87 -13.76
CA ILE A 6 3.31 6.40 -13.65
C ILE A 6 2.34 5.31 -13.18
N ARG A 7 2.44 4.10 -13.74
CA ARG A 7 1.61 2.95 -13.32
C ARG A 7 1.84 2.57 -11.86
N LEU A 8 3.10 2.51 -11.42
CA LEU A 8 3.45 2.21 -10.02
C LEU A 8 2.94 3.28 -9.07
N VAL A 9 3.16 4.57 -9.38
CA VAL A 9 2.68 5.68 -8.57
C VAL A 9 1.15 5.69 -8.49
N ASN A 10 0.45 5.43 -9.59
CA ASN A 10 -1.01 5.35 -9.58
C ASN A 10 -1.52 4.20 -8.71
N ARG A 11 -0.89 3.02 -8.76
CA ARG A 11 -1.26 1.89 -7.90
C ARG A 11 -0.98 2.18 -6.43
N ALA A 12 0.16 2.79 -6.10
CA ALA A 12 0.49 3.23 -4.76
C ALA A 12 -0.51 4.26 -4.22
N LYS A 13 -0.94 5.23 -5.06
CA LYS A 13 -2.00 6.19 -4.69
C LYS A 13 -3.30 5.48 -4.31
N LEU A 14 -3.77 4.53 -5.14
CA LEU A 14 -5.00 3.76 -4.85
C LEU A 14 -4.90 2.98 -3.54
N ILE A 15 -3.74 2.40 -3.25
CA ILE A 15 -3.49 1.69 -1.99
C ILE A 15 -3.55 2.66 -0.81
N LEU A 16 -2.93 3.84 -0.90
CA LEU A 16 -2.99 4.85 0.16
C LEU A 16 -4.42 5.34 0.41
N ILE A 17 -5.21 5.54 -0.66
CA ILE A 17 -6.63 5.89 -0.57
C ILE A 17 -7.39 4.78 0.18
N LYS A 18 -7.20 3.52 -0.20
CA LYS A 18 -7.92 2.38 0.41
C LYS A 18 -7.51 2.08 1.85
N MET A 19 -6.22 2.09 2.16
CA MET A 19 -5.72 1.72 3.49
C MET A 19 -5.75 2.86 4.49
N ARG A 20 -5.47 4.10 4.04
CA ARG A 20 -5.34 5.27 4.93
C ARG A 20 -6.47 6.28 4.79
N GLY A 21 -7.40 6.09 3.84
CA GLY A 21 -8.50 7.02 3.60
C GLY A 21 -8.04 8.38 3.04
N MET A 22 -6.82 8.46 2.49
CA MET A 22 -6.29 9.70 1.93
C MET A 22 -7.00 10.07 0.62
N SER A 23 -7.11 11.36 0.31
CA SER A 23 -7.50 11.83 -1.03
C SER A 23 -6.37 11.63 -2.04
N GLU A 24 -6.67 11.71 -3.35
CA GLU A 24 -5.65 11.55 -4.40
C GLU A 24 -4.51 12.57 -4.26
N GLY A 25 -4.85 13.83 -3.95
CA GLY A 25 -3.86 14.88 -3.76
C GLY A 25 -2.97 14.64 -2.54
N GLU A 26 -3.54 14.14 -1.44
CA GLU A 26 -2.77 13.75 -0.25
C GLU A 26 -1.86 12.56 -0.53
N ALA A 27 -2.36 11.53 -1.22
CA ALA A 27 -1.56 10.37 -1.60
C ALA A 27 -0.39 10.78 -2.51
N HIS A 28 -0.62 11.69 -3.47
CA HIS A 28 0.45 12.22 -4.30
C HIS A 28 1.48 13.01 -3.48
N ARG A 29 1.01 13.95 -2.64
CA ARG A 29 1.90 14.73 -1.76
C ARG A 29 2.69 13.83 -0.82
N PHE A 30 2.08 12.76 -0.30
CA PHE A 30 2.75 11.80 0.57
C PHE A 30 3.90 11.10 -0.15
N ILE A 31 3.68 10.62 -1.38
CA ILE A 31 4.73 9.96 -2.18
C ILE A 31 5.86 10.94 -2.50
N VAL A 32 5.54 12.17 -2.93
CA VAL A 32 6.55 13.18 -3.27
C VAL A 32 7.35 13.60 -2.05
N ARG A 33 6.68 13.90 -0.93
CA ARG A 33 7.33 14.27 0.33
C ARG A 33 8.23 13.15 0.84
N SER A 34 7.72 11.92 0.88
CA SER A 34 8.49 10.75 1.32
C SER A 34 9.69 10.45 0.38
N ALA A 35 9.61 10.82 -0.89
CA ALA A 35 10.71 10.71 -1.83
C ALA A 35 11.79 11.78 -1.56
N MET A 36 11.37 13.02 -1.27
CA MET A 36 12.27 14.11 -0.92
C MET A 36 12.99 13.88 0.42
N ASP A 37 12.24 13.53 1.46
CA ASP A 37 12.76 13.32 2.83
C ASP A 37 13.82 12.21 2.86
N ARG A 38 13.69 11.20 1.99
CA ARG A 38 14.60 10.07 1.89
C ARG A 38 15.61 10.19 0.75
N CYS A 39 15.56 11.27 -0.02
CA CYS A 39 16.37 11.49 -1.22
C CYS A 39 16.31 10.32 -2.23
N VAL A 40 15.13 9.74 -2.43
CA VAL A 40 14.90 8.62 -3.36
C VAL A 40 13.94 9.01 -4.48
N ARG A 41 13.88 8.20 -5.53
CA ARG A 41 12.92 8.41 -6.65
C ARG A 41 11.49 8.05 -6.22
N LYS A 42 10.50 8.71 -6.81
CA LYS A 42 9.07 8.45 -6.56
C LYS A 42 8.70 6.98 -6.83
N ARG A 43 9.29 6.37 -7.86
CA ARG A 43 9.18 4.93 -8.14
C ARG A 43 9.53 4.04 -6.94
N ALA A 44 10.62 4.33 -6.23
CA ALA A 44 11.06 3.50 -5.10
C ALA A 44 10.03 3.54 -3.96
N VAL A 45 9.55 4.74 -3.63
CA VAL A 45 8.49 4.93 -2.63
C VAL A 45 7.19 4.22 -3.03
N ALA A 46 6.80 4.33 -4.31
CA ALA A 46 5.60 3.68 -4.82
C ALA A 46 5.71 2.14 -4.74
N GLN A 47 6.88 1.60 -5.07
CA GLN A 47 7.13 0.15 -4.98
C GLN A 47 7.04 -0.33 -3.53
N GLU A 48 7.67 0.36 -2.58
CA GLU A 48 7.58 0.00 -1.15
C GLU A 48 6.14 -0.04 -0.64
N ILE A 49 5.31 0.92 -1.05
CA ILE A 49 3.89 0.96 -0.67
C ILE A 49 3.14 -0.27 -1.20
N ILE A 50 3.42 -0.68 -2.45
CA ILE A 50 2.81 -1.85 -3.07
C ILE A 50 3.28 -3.13 -2.37
N ASP A 51 4.58 -3.29 -2.17
CA ASP A 51 5.17 -4.46 -1.53
C ASP A 51 4.68 -4.61 -0.09
N TYR A 52 4.55 -3.50 0.64
CA TYR A 52 3.97 -3.49 1.97
C TYR A 52 2.50 -3.95 1.92
N HIS A 53 1.68 -3.41 1.01
CA HIS A 53 0.29 -3.86 0.87
C HIS A 53 0.19 -5.35 0.55
N GLU A 54 0.98 -5.87 -0.39
CA GLU A 54 0.98 -7.30 -0.77
C GLU A 54 1.34 -8.20 0.42
N LYS A 55 2.36 -7.83 1.21
CA LYS A 55 2.72 -8.55 2.45
C LYS A 55 1.64 -8.48 3.52
N TYR A 56 0.91 -7.38 3.62
CA TYR A 56 -0.18 -7.22 4.59
C TYR A 56 -1.40 -8.07 4.24
N GLU A 57 -1.75 -8.14 2.96
CA GLU A 57 -2.85 -8.98 2.46
C GLU A 57 -2.57 -10.48 2.67
N GLU A 58 -1.33 -10.92 2.45
CA GLU A 58 -0.90 -12.30 2.68
C GLU A 58 -1.06 -12.72 4.16
N LYS A 59 -0.76 -11.81 5.09
CA LYS A 59 -0.94 -12.05 6.54
C LYS A 59 -2.41 -12.08 6.96
N ARG A 60 -3.29 -11.28 6.34
CA ARG A 60 -4.74 -11.32 6.58
C ARG A 60 -5.38 -12.62 6.06
N GLY A 61 -4.82 -13.19 4.99
CA GLY A 61 -5.23 -14.50 4.47
C GLY A 61 -4.93 -15.66 5.43
N SER A 62 -3.89 -15.54 6.25
CA SER A 62 -3.46 -16.61 7.18
C SER A 62 -4.30 -16.69 8.47
N THR A 63 -4.99 -15.63 8.88
CA THR A 63 -5.81 -15.61 10.11
C THR A 63 -7.26 -16.09 9.94
N ARG A 64 -7.67 -16.54 8.74
CA ARG A 64 -9.04 -17.02 8.49
C ARG A 64 -9.30 -18.49 8.82
N ASN A 65 -8.29 -19.23 9.28
CA ASN A 65 -8.38 -20.69 9.43
C ASN A 65 -8.22 -21.16 10.90
N ALA A 66 -8.69 -20.39 11.89
CA ALA A 66 -8.58 -20.79 13.30
C ALA A 66 -9.77 -20.38 14.19
N GLU A 67 -10.96 -20.11 13.64
CA GLU A 67 -12.20 -19.99 14.42
C GLU A 67 -13.07 -21.24 14.19
N GLY A 68 -12.52 -22.38 14.60
CA GLY A 68 -13.21 -23.66 14.67
C GLY A 68 -13.78 -23.88 16.07
N ASN A 69 -15.11 -23.74 16.18
CA ASN A 69 -15.99 -24.38 17.16
C ASN A 69 -15.70 -24.14 18.66
N SER A 70 -16.34 -23.12 19.22
CA SER A 70 -16.81 -23.19 20.61
C SER A 70 -18.32 -23.38 20.60
N HIS A 71 -18.72 -24.63 20.80
CA HIS A 71 -20.04 -25.01 21.30
C HIS A 71 -20.50 -24.01 22.38
N ARG A 72 -21.71 -23.50 22.24
CA ARG A 72 -22.42 -22.90 23.36
C ARG A 72 -23.61 -23.82 23.69
N PRO A 73 -23.76 -24.28 24.93
CA PRO A 73 -24.84 -25.16 25.36
C PRO A 73 -26.21 -24.48 25.27
#